data_AF-A0A934LJS4-F1
#
_entry.id   AF-A0A934LJS4-F1
#
_cell.length_a   1.000
_cell.length_b   1.000
_cell.length_c   1.000
_cell.angle_alpha   90.00
_cell.angle_beta   90.00
_cell.angle_gamma   90.00
#
_symmetry.space_group_name_H-M   'P 1'
#
loop_
_entity.id
_entity.type
_entity.pdbx_description
1 polymer ?
#
loop_
_entity_poly.entity_id
_entity_poly.type
_entity_poly.pdbx_seq_one_letter_code
_entity_poly.pdbx_strand_id
1 'polypeptide(L)'
;MNNSEIGIDRFHEIELEKTLDSIASLQNLRVQIASFLGTVNLSILGVSFSSQQAGLLVIAGLVLFLFIYEDIIARSFIIMYYFKYLQIKGKYAPKDDLTDIFFSDTMWKKLYAILEIKTRREQTDALRHLSRNHWTLTGFGIPLLGGIFEILLGVTLWQFFDWNLF
;
A
#
# COMPACT_ATOMS: atom_id res chain seq x y z
N MET A 1 -38.16 -24.73 -8.13
CA MET A 1 -36.88 -24.98 -8.83
C MET A 1 -35.80 -24.93 -7.76
N ASN A 2 -35.08 -26.04 -7.59
CA ASN A 2 -34.04 -26.21 -6.57
C ASN A 2 -32.93 -25.17 -6.76
N ASN A 3 -32.72 -24.32 -5.76
CA ASN A 3 -31.43 -23.65 -5.57
C ASN A 3 -30.43 -24.74 -5.22
N SER A 4 -29.76 -25.30 -6.22
CA SER A 4 -28.54 -26.04 -5.99
C SER A 4 -27.55 -25.07 -5.36
N GLU A 5 -27.34 -25.18 -4.06
CA GLU A 5 -26.12 -24.71 -3.40
C GLU A 5 -24.96 -25.22 -4.25
N ILE A 6 -24.38 -24.34 -5.09
CA ILE A 6 -23.11 -24.62 -5.73
C ILE A 6 -22.11 -24.56 -4.58
N GLY A 7 -22.00 -25.66 -3.84
CA GLY A 7 -21.02 -25.80 -2.77
C GLY A 7 -19.67 -25.43 -3.36
N ILE A 8 -19.00 -24.46 -2.72
CA ILE A 8 -17.63 -24.13 -3.08
C ILE A 8 -16.84 -25.43 -2.95
N ASP A 9 -16.26 -25.89 -4.07
CA ASP A 9 -15.38 -27.04 -4.05
C ASP A 9 -14.30 -26.78 -2.99
N ARG A 10 -14.06 -27.74 -2.08
CA ARG A 10 -13.19 -27.59 -0.90
C ARG A 10 -11.82 -26.99 -1.26
N PHE A 11 -11.35 -27.23 -2.49
CA PHE A 11 -10.17 -26.60 -3.05
C PHE A 11 -10.27 -25.06 -3.10
N HIS A 12 -11.37 -24.51 -3.63
CA HIS A 12 -11.59 -23.07 -3.79
C HIS A 12 -11.87 -22.39 -2.44
N GLU A 13 -12.44 -23.10 -1.47
CA GLU A 13 -12.60 -22.62 -0.10
C GLU A 13 -11.23 -22.40 0.57
N ILE A 14 -10.35 -23.41 0.49
CA ILE A 14 -8.97 -23.33 0.98
C ILE A 14 -8.21 -22.21 0.25
N GLU A 15 -8.42 -22.04 -1.07
CA GLU A 15 -7.77 -20.98 -1.83
C GLU A 15 -8.24 -19.58 -1.41
N LEU A 16 -9.52 -19.42 -1.08
CA LEU A 16 -10.10 -18.17 -0.62
C LEU A 16 -9.60 -17.80 0.78
N GLU A 17 -9.54 -18.77 1.71
CA GLU A 17 -8.93 -18.60 3.03
C GLU A 17 -7.47 -18.16 2.94
N LYS A 18 -6.65 -18.88 2.15
CA LYS A 18 -5.25 -18.51 1.92
C LYS A 18 -5.09 -17.11 1.32
N THR A 19 -6.01 -16.69 0.47
CA THR A 19 -5.97 -15.35 -0.15
C THR A 19 -6.28 -14.27 0.88
N LEU A 20 -7.27 -14.49 1.76
CA LEU A 20 -7.58 -13.59 2.87
C LEU A 20 -6.43 -13.51 3.89
N ASP A 21 -5.84 -14.65 4.26
CA ASP A 21 -4.68 -14.69 5.15
C ASP A 21 -3.49 -13.94 4.56
N SER A 22 -3.26 -14.08 3.25
CA SER A 22 -2.18 -13.37 2.55
C SER A 22 -2.43 -11.85 2.58
N ILE A 23 -3.67 -11.42 2.38
CA ILE A 23 -4.07 -10.01 2.45
C ILE A 23 -3.84 -9.46 3.87
N ALA A 24 -4.35 -10.15 4.89
CA ALA A 24 -4.21 -9.72 6.28
C ALA A 24 -2.73 -9.68 6.71
N SER A 25 -1.95 -10.68 6.30
CA SER A 25 -0.50 -10.73 6.53
C SER A 25 0.22 -9.54 5.88
N LEU A 26 -0.09 -9.21 4.63
CA LEU A 26 0.49 -8.05 3.95
C LEU A 26 0.10 -6.71 4.58
N GLN A 27 -1.15 -6.58 5.05
CA GLN A 27 -1.59 -5.39 5.78
C GLN A 27 -0.83 -5.24 7.11
N ASN A 28 -0.67 -6.32 7.86
CA ASN A 28 0.10 -6.33 9.10
C ASN A 28 1.57 -5.98 8.86
N LEU A 29 2.20 -6.60 7.84
CA LEU A 29 3.57 -6.30 7.45
C LEU A 29 3.73 -4.82 7.08
N ARG A 30 2.79 -4.27 6.33
CA ARG A 30 2.78 -2.84 5.96
C ARG A 30 2.72 -1.94 7.19
N VAL A 31 1.88 -2.25 8.18
CA VAL A 31 1.81 -1.48 9.44
C VAL A 31 3.12 -1.59 10.23
N GLN A 32 3.74 -2.77 10.27
CA GLN A 32 5.03 -2.96 10.94
C GLN A 32 6.16 -2.18 10.27
N ILE A 33 6.28 -2.25 8.93
CA ILE A 33 7.26 -1.49 8.16
C ILE A 33 7.04 0.01 8.34
N ALA A 34 5.78 0.47 8.27
CA ALA A 34 5.44 1.87 8.49
C ALA A 34 5.88 2.35 9.88
N SER A 35 5.59 1.56 10.91
CA SER A 35 5.94 1.89 12.30
C SER A 35 7.46 1.88 12.50
N PHE A 36 8.16 0.91 11.92
CA PHE A 36 9.62 0.82 11.97
C PHE A 36 10.28 2.03 11.29
N LEU A 37 9.93 2.32 10.04
CA LEU A 37 10.51 3.43 9.28
C LEU A 37 10.15 4.80 9.90
N GLY A 38 8.93 4.95 10.41
CA GLY A 38 8.53 6.14 11.15
C GLY A 38 9.35 6.34 12.42
N THR A 39 9.62 5.26 13.17
CA THR A 39 10.46 5.31 14.37
C THR A 39 11.91 5.65 14.02
N VAL A 40 12.45 5.07 12.95
CA VAL A 40 13.81 5.36 12.47
C VAL A 40 13.92 6.83 12.06
N ASN A 41 12.97 7.34 11.27
CA ASN A 41 12.94 8.75 10.87
C ASN A 41 12.93 9.68 12.09
N LEU A 42 12.01 9.47 13.04
CA LEU A 42 11.93 10.29 14.27
C LEU A 42 13.20 10.22 15.12
N SER A 43 13.85 9.05 15.18
CA SER A 43 15.10 8.88 15.91
C SER A 43 16.24 9.67 15.25
N ILE A 44 16.35 9.60 13.92
CA ILE A 44 17.36 10.36 13.16
C ILE A 44 17.11 11.86 13.31
N LEU A 45 15.85 12.32 13.25
CA LEU A 45 15.50 13.71 13.53
C LEU A 45 15.95 14.12 14.93
N GLY A 46 15.63 13.34 15.96
CA GLY A 46 16.04 13.61 17.35
C GLY A 46 17.56 13.75 17.50
N VAL A 47 18.32 12.84 16.89
CA VAL A 47 19.79 12.94 16.86
C VAL A 47 20.23 14.18 16.09
N SER A 48 19.69 14.44 14.90
CA SER A 48 20.06 15.59 14.06
C SER A 48 19.90 16.93 14.77
N PHE A 49 18.81 17.12 15.53
CA PHE A 49 18.55 18.35 16.26
C PHE A 49 19.44 18.49 17.50
N SER A 50 19.78 17.38 18.16
CA SER A 50 20.66 17.40 19.33
C SER A 50 22.15 17.57 18.97
N SER A 51 22.59 16.98 17.86
CA SER A 51 23.97 17.10 17.37
C SER A 51 24.20 18.25 16.39
N GLN A 52 23.14 18.95 15.98
CA GLN A 52 23.17 20.00 14.95
C GLN A 52 23.81 19.51 13.63
N GLN A 53 23.50 18.27 13.23
CA GLN A 53 24.01 17.65 12.02
C GLN A 53 22.96 17.70 10.90
N ALA A 54 23.20 18.55 9.91
CA ALA A 54 22.31 18.75 8.78
C ALA A 54 22.24 17.54 7.85
N GLY A 55 23.33 16.77 7.71
CA GLY A 55 23.33 15.54 6.91
C GLY A 55 22.36 14.49 7.44
N LEU A 56 22.15 14.43 8.76
CA LEU A 56 21.18 13.52 9.36
C LEU A 56 19.73 13.90 8.98
N LEU A 57 19.41 15.19 8.83
CA LEU A 57 18.08 15.62 8.35
C LEU A 57 17.82 15.15 6.91
N VAL A 58 18.84 15.20 6.05
CA VAL A 58 18.73 14.69 4.67
C VAL A 58 18.50 13.17 4.70
N ILE A 59 19.21 12.44 5.57
CA ILE A 59 19.01 10.99 5.72
C ILE A 59 17.60 10.68 6.24
N ALA A 60 17.08 11.45 7.21
CA ALA A 60 15.71 11.31 7.70
C ALA A 60 14.70 11.45 6.54
N GLY A 61 14.89 12.43 5.67
CA GLY A 61 14.03 12.62 4.51
C GLY A 61 14.08 11.45 3.54
N LEU A 62 15.26 10.88 3.29
CA LEU A 62 15.43 9.68 2.46
C LEU A 62 14.71 8.44 3.05
N VAL A 63 14.61 8.31 4.37
CA VAL A 63 13.83 7.24 5.01
C VAL A 63 12.35 7.35 4.65
N LEU A 64 11.80 8.56 4.51
CA LEU A 64 10.41 8.75 4.07
C LEU A 64 10.22 8.36 2.59
N PHE A 65 11.22 8.56 1.73
CA PHE A 65 11.16 8.06 0.35
C PHE A 65 11.21 6.53 0.28
N LEU A 66 12.01 5.88 1.14
CA LEU A 66 12.00 4.42 1.28
C LEU A 66 10.62 3.93 1.74
N PHE A 67 9.99 4.62 2.69
CA PHE A 67 8.63 4.31 3.11
C PHE A 67 7.62 4.38 1.95
N ILE A 68 7.68 5.44 1.13
CA ILE A 68 6.82 5.58 -0.05
C ILE A 68 7.03 4.43 -1.02
N TYR A 69 8.29 4.07 -1.28
CA TYR A 69 8.64 2.99 -2.19
C TYR A 69 8.05 1.65 -1.73
N GLU A 70 8.22 1.30 -0.46
CA GLU A 70 7.66 0.08 0.13
C GLU A 70 6.12 0.11 0.12
N ASP A 71 5.48 1.25 0.41
CA ASP A 71 4.02 1.40 0.38
C ASP A 71 3.45 1.12 -1.02
N ILE A 72 4.10 1.59 -2.08
CA ILE A 72 3.70 1.36 -3.48
C ILE A 72 3.77 -0.13 -3.83
N ILE A 73 4.84 -0.81 -3.43
CA ILE A 73 5.03 -2.24 -3.70
C ILE A 73 3.98 -3.05 -2.94
N ALA A 74 3.83 -2.81 -1.63
CA ALA A 74 2.87 -3.53 -0.79
C ALA A 74 1.44 -3.38 -1.30
N ARG A 75 1.02 -2.16 -1.67
CA ARG A 75 -0.31 -1.92 -2.27
C ARG A 75 -0.52 -2.67 -3.57
N SER A 76 0.51 -2.76 -4.41
CA SER A 76 0.43 -3.50 -5.68
C SER A 76 0.10 -4.97 -5.43
N PHE A 77 0.77 -5.59 -4.48
CA PHE A 77 0.49 -6.98 -4.10
C PHE A 77 -0.91 -7.13 -3.50
N ILE A 78 -1.29 -6.24 -2.58
CA ILE A 78 -2.61 -6.27 -1.94
C ILE A 78 -3.72 -6.23 -3.00
N ILE A 79 -3.68 -5.28 -3.94
CA ILE A 79 -4.67 -5.16 -5.03
C ILE A 79 -4.74 -6.44 -5.88
N MET A 80 -3.59 -7.08 -6.15
CA MET A 80 -3.56 -8.36 -6.88
C MET A 80 -4.26 -9.49 -6.11
N TYR A 81 -3.99 -9.63 -4.81
CA TYR A 81 -4.65 -10.65 -3.99
C TYR A 81 -6.16 -10.40 -3.86
N TYR A 82 -6.60 -9.15 -3.74
CA TYR A 82 -8.03 -8.81 -3.74
C TYR A 82 -8.71 -9.12 -5.07
N PHE A 83 -8.05 -8.86 -6.19
CA PHE A 83 -8.60 -9.26 -7.49
C PHE A 83 -8.76 -10.77 -7.60
N LYS A 84 -7.76 -11.54 -7.13
CA LYS A 84 -7.86 -13.00 -7.07
C LYS A 84 -9.02 -13.46 -6.17
N TYR A 85 -9.15 -12.84 -4.99
CA TYR A 85 -10.27 -13.09 -4.09
C TYR A 85 -11.62 -12.87 -4.79
N LEU A 86 -11.76 -11.75 -5.51
CA LEU A 86 -12.95 -11.42 -6.29
C LEU A 86 -13.24 -12.41 -7.42
N GLN A 87 -12.21 -12.90 -8.11
CA GLN A 87 -12.38 -13.91 -9.15
C GLN A 87 -12.92 -15.22 -8.60
N ILE A 88 -12.44 -15.65 -7.43
CA ILE A 88 -12.93 -16.86 -6.77
C ILE A 88 -14.35 -16.61 -6.25
N LYS A 89 -14.57 -15.54 -5.48
CA LYS A 89 -15.89 -15.25 -4.88
C LYS A 89 -16.97 -15.00 -5.95
N GLY A 90 -16.65 -14.28 -7.03
CA GLY A 90 -17.58 -14.03 -8.14
C GLY A 90 -17.96 -15.27 -8.96
N LYS A 91 -17.22 -16.37 -8.84
CA LYS A 91 -17.55 -17.67 -9.46
C LYS A 91 -18.59 -18.45 -8.64
N TYR A 92 -18.72 -18.17 -7.35
CA TYR A 92 -19.51 -18.99 -6.40
C TYR A 92 -20.56 -18.21 -5.60
N ALA A 93 -20.44 -16.89 -5.45
CA ALA A 93 -21.36 -16.05 -4.68
C ALA A 93 -22.14 -15.07 -5.58
N PRO A 94 -23.43 -14.80 -5.29
CA PRO A 94 -24.20 -13.75 -5.95
C PRO A 94 -23.53 -12.38 -5.79
N LYS A 95 -23.69 -11.50 -6.79
CA LYS A 95 -23.08 -10.14 -6.82
C LYS A 95 -23.41 -9.28 -5.59
N ASP A 96 -24.46 -9.61 -4.84
CA ASP A 96 -25.02 -8.79 -3.77
C ASP A 96 -24.34 -9.00 -2.39
N ASP A 97 -23.51 -10.02 -2.20
CA ASP A 97 -22.90 -10.37 -0.89
C ASP A 97 -21.40 -10.05 -0.81
N LEU A 98 -20.95 -9.10 -1.63
CA LEU A 98 -19.53 -8.82 -1.86
C LEU A 98 -19.00 -7.59 -1.14
N THR A 99 -19.82 -6.95 -0.31
CA THR A 99 -19.43 -5.83 0.56
C THR A 99 -18.65 -6.32 1.79
N ASP A 100 -17.47 -6.90 1.59
CA ASP A 100 -16.57 -7.21 2.69
C ASP A 100 -15.57 -6.07 2.94
N ILE A 101 -15.85 -5.31 4.00
CA ILE A 101 -15.03 -4.65 5.05
C ILE A 101 -13.68 -3.95 4.68
N PHE A 102 -12.96 -4.34 3.63
CA PHE A 102 -11.54 -4.00 3.52
C PHE A 102 -11.15 -2.91 2.51
N PHE A 103 -12.06 -2.43 1.66
CA PHE A 103 -11.77 -1.35 0.71
C PHE A 103 -12.93 -0.35 0.54
N SER A 104 -12.60 0.88 0.18
CA SER A 104 -13.60 1.90 -0.18
C SER A 104 -14.43 1.44 -1.39
N ASP A 105 -15.72 1.75 -1.42
CA ASP A 105 -16.66 1.43 -2.52
C ASP A 105 -16.11 1.74 -3.92
N THR A 106 -15.30 2.78 -4.06
CA THR A 106 -14.69 3.19 -5.33
C THR A 106 -13.65 2.19 -5.84
N MET A 107 -12.92 1.48 -4.98
CA MET A 107 -11.96 0.46 -5.39
C MET A 107 -12.67 -0.84 -5.80
N TRP A 108 -13.70 -1.24 -5.05
CA TRP A 108 -14.54 -2.38 -5.42
C TRP A 108 -15.14 -2.21 -6.81
N LYS A 109 -15.77 -1.06 -7.10
CA LYS A 109 -16.32 -0.75 -8.43
C LYS A 109 -15.27 -0.87 -9.54
N LYS A 110 -14.05 -0.38 -9.29
CA LYS A 110 -12.94 -0.48 -10.26
C LYS A 110 -12.50 -1.93 -10.48
N LEU A 111 -12.37 -2.74 -9.42
CA LEU A 111 -11.99 -4.13 -9.54
C LEU A 111 -13.07 -4.98 -10.25
N TYR A 112 -14.35 -4.71 -10.00
CA TYR A 112 -15.45 -5.34 -10.76
C TYR A 112 -15.42 -5.01 -12.24
N ALA A 113 -15.22 -3.73 -12.57
CA ALA A 113 -15.10 -3.31 -13.96
C ALA A 113 -13.94 -4.05 -14.67
N ILE A 114 -12.84 -4.30 -13.97
CA ILE A 114 -11.72 -5.08 -14.50
C ILE A 114 -12.10 -6.56 -14.66
N LEU A 115 -12.86 -7.13 -13.73
CA LEU A 115 -13.29 -8.53 -13.77
C LEU A 115 -14.24 -8.82 -14.95
N GLU A 116 -15.02 -7.83 -15.39
CA GLU A 116 -15.92 -7.93 -16.55
C GLU A 116 -15.19 -7.88 -17.92
N ILE A 117 -13.90 -7.52 -17.95
CA ILE A 117 -13.09 -7.53 -19.17
C ILE A 117 -12.89 -8.98 -19.66
N LYS A 118 -13.18 -9.26 -20.94
CA LYS A 118 -13.16 -10.63 -21.48
C LYS A 118 -11.75 -11.21 -21.69
N THR A 119 -10.76 -10.36 -21.92
CA THR A 119 -9.40 -10.80 -22.27
C THR A 119 -8.45 -10.72 -21.08
N ARG A 120 -7.76 -11.82 -20.76
CA ARG A 120 -6.81 -11.90 -19.64
C ARG A 120 -5.67 -10.87 -19.71
N ARG A 121 -5.22 -10.53 -20.93
CA ARG A 121 -4.18 -9.52 -21.15
C ARG A 121 -4.65 -8.12 -20.76
N GLU A 122 -5.84 -7.73 -21.21
CA GLU A 122 -6.46 -6.45 -20.88
C GLU A 122 -6.79 -6.36 -19.38
N GLN A 123 -7.23 -7.46 -18.76
CA GLN A 123 -7.40 -7.54 -17.31
C GLN A 123 -6.09 -7.25 -16.56
N THR A 124 -4.99 -7.88 -16.99
CA THR A 124 -3.67 -7.71 -16.35
C THR A 124 -3.17 -6.28 -16.49
N ASP A 125 -3.32 -5.68 -17.67
CA ASP A 125 -2.91 -4.29 -17.92
C ASP A 125 -3.76 -3.31 -17.12
N ALA A 126 -5.09 -3.49 -17.07
CA ALA A 126 -5.98 -2.68 -16.26
C ALA A 126 -5.67 -2.79 -14.76
N LEU A 127 -5.31 -3.99 -14.28
CA LEU A 127 -4.90 -4.20 -12.88
C LEU A 127 -3.60 -3.47 -12.54
N ARG A 128 -2.61 -3.51 -13.44
CA ARG A 128 -1.36 -2.78 -13.30
C ARG A 128 -1.59 -1.27 -13.26
N HIS A 129 -2.49 -0.76 -14.10
CA HIS A 129 -2.88 0.65 -14.09
C HIS A 129 -3.62 1.04 -12.80
N LEU A 130 -4.51 0.20 -12.30
CA LEU A 130 -5.22 0.44 -11.04
C LEU A 130 -4.25 0.53 -9.87
N SER A 131 -3.29 -0.39 -9.80
CA SER A 131 -2.23 -0.37 -8.79
C SER A 131 -1.43 0.93 -8.83
N ARG A 132 -1.01 1.35 -10.03
CA ARG A 132 -0.20 2.55 -10.22
C ARG A 132 -0.94 3.85 -9.88
N ASN A 133 -2.25 3.93 -10.05
CA ASN A 133 -3.01 5.18 -9.87
C ASN A 133 -3.60 5.35 -8.46
N HIS A 134 -3.48 4.38 -7.55
CA HIS A 134 -4.12 4.47 -6.24
C HIS A 134 -3.27 5.24 -5.21
N TRP A 135 -2.94 6.49 -5.55
CA TRP A 135 -2.19 7.41 -4.70
C TRP A 135 -3.16 8.03 -3.71
N THR A 136 -3.12 7.60 -2.45
CA THR A 136 -3.90 8.26 -1.40
C THR A 136 -3.08 9.37 -0.76
N LEU A 137 -3.70 10.52 -0.52
CA LEU A 137 -3.05 11.68 0.09
C LEU A 137 -2.33 11.32 1.41
N THR A 138 -2.94 10.44 2.21
CA THR A 138 -2.41 10.01 3.51
C THR A 138 -1.24 9.03 3.41
N GLY A 139 -1.19 8.17 2.39
CA GLY A 139 -0.14 7.16 2.27
C GLY A 139 1.02 7.56 1.37
N PHE A 140 0.79 8.50 0.45
CA PHE A 140 1.79 8.98 -0.50
C PHE A 140 2.12 10.46 -0.29
N GLY A 141 1.10 11.32 -0.14
CA GLY A 141 1.28 12.77 -0.08
C GLY A 141 1.99 13.24 1.19
N ILE A 142 1.56 12.77 2.36
CA ILE A 142 2.16 13.17 3.65
C ILE A 142 3.66 12.81 3.73
N PRO A 143 4.07 11.55 3.47
CA PRO A 143 5.48 11.20 3.52
C PRO A 143 6.30 11.90 2.45
N LEU A 144 5.74 12.15 1.26
CA LEU A 144 6.44 12.86 0.19
C LEU A 144 6.75 14.30 0.60
N LEU A 145 5.74 15.01 1.10
CA LEU A 145 5.90 16.38 1.57
C LEU A 145 6.84 16.45 2.78
N GLY A 146 6.73 15.49 3.70
CA GLY A 146 7.65 15.35 4.83
C GLY A 146 9.10 15.15 4.38
N GLY A 147 9.34 14.22 3.45
CA GLY A 147 10.69 13.94 2.93
C GLY A 147 11.30 15.13 2.20
N ILE A 148 10.52 15.83 1.37
CA ILE A 148 10.96 17.07 0.70
C ILE A 148 11.27 18.14 1.75
N PHE A 149 10.40 18.32 2.73
CA PHE A 149 10.59 19.31 3.79
C PHE A 149 11.85 19.04 4.61
N GLU A 150 12.09 17.80 5.03
CA GLU A 150 13.28 17.41 5.80
C GLU A 150 14.59 17.62 5.02
N ILE A 151 14.61 17.30 3.73
CA ILE A 151 15.77 17.55 2.86
C ILE A 151 16.01 19.06 2.72
N LEU A 152 14.97 19.84 2.41
CA LEU A 152 15.09 21.30 2.27
C LEU A 152 15.52 21.96 3.58
N LEU A 153 14.99 21.50 4.71
CA LEU A 153 15.37 21.98 6.02
C LEU A 153 16.84 21.67 6.32
N GLY A 154 17.29 20.45 6.02
CA GLY A 154 18.70 20.07 6.15
C GLY A 154 19.62 20.96 5.31
N VAL A 155 19.29 21.20 4.04
CA VAL A 155 20.07 22.10 3.16
C VAL A 155 20.06 23.54 3.69
N THR A 156 18.92 24.02 4.17
CA THR A 156 18.80 25.38 4.72
C THR A 156 19.63 25.56 5.98
N LEU A 157 19.58 24.61 6.91
CA LEU A 157 20.35 24.66 8.15
C LEU A 157 21.85 24.57 7.89
N TRP A 158 22.26 23.76 6.92
CA TRP A 158 23.66 23.70 6.48
C TRP A 158 24.15 25.01 5.87
N GLN A 159 23.35 25.65 5.00
CA GLN A 159 23.77 26.84 4.26
C GLN A 159 23.70 28.14 5.07
N PHE A 160 22.75 28.27 5.99
CA PHE A 160 22.43 29.55 6.63
C PHE A 160 22.65 29.56 8.15
N PHE A 161 22.83 28.40 8.79
CA PHE A 161 22.88 28.29 10.25
C PHE A 161 24.13 27.56 10.77
N ASP A 162 25.16 27.39 9.93
CA ASP A 162 26.45 26.75 10.27
C ASP A 162 26.33 25.35 10.89
N TRP A 163 25.26 24.61 10.59
CA TRP A 163 25.15 23.22 10.99
C TRP A 163 26.16 22.37 10.24
N ASN A 164 26.83 21.46 10.96
CA ASN A 164 27.78 20.55 10.34
C ASN A 164 27.06 19.58 9.40
N LEU A 165 27.68 19.29 8.26
CA LEU A 165 27.15 18.28 7.34
C LEU A 165 27.23 16.88 7.98
N PHE A 166 28.34 16.60 8.68
CA PHE A 166 28.59 15.39 9.46
C PHE A 166 29.40 15.73 10.72
#